data_AF-A0AAD9NBY0-F1
#
_entry.id   AF-A0AAD9NBY0-F1
#
_cell.length_a   1.000
_cell.length_b   1.000
_cell.length_c   1.000
_cell.angle_alpha   90.00
_cell.angle_beta   90.00
_cell.angle_gamma   90.00
#
_symmetry.space_group_name_H-M   'P 1'
#
loop_
_entity.id
_entity.type
_entity.pdbx_description
1 polymer ?
#
loop_
_entity_poly.entity_id
_entity_poly.type
_entity_poly.pdbx_seq_one_letter_code
_entity_poly.pdbx_strand_id
1 'polypeptide(L)'
;MSFTAEQSVKMSYLRTSIVSHAFKVKCLYKQALRELQSYYQYRQCSISYIKCILAAVIIKCSTRCRSNKCITNSPGGVAYGREVTPPDWCLDMWHPIERAQYPEYFKRREQRKLEFIENWEKKYGKAEPEAH
;
A
#
# COMPACT_ATOMS: atom_id res chain seq x y z
N MET A 1 -5.08 3.83 23.58
CA MET A 1 -4.80 4.55 22.32
C MET A 1 -4.57 3.51 21.24
N SER A 2 -5.66 3.04 20.60
CA SER A 2 -5.64 1.99 19.59
C SER A 2 -5.95 2.60 18.22
N PHE A 3 -4.90 2.79 17.42
CA PHE A 3 -5.00 3.08 15.99
C PHE A 3 -3.96 2.24 15.25
N THR A 4 -4.31 0.99 14.96
CA THR A 4 -3.72 0.27 13.83
C THR A 4 -4.88 -0.16 12.95
N ALA A 5 -5.37 0.81 12.17
CA ALA A 5 -6.11 0.47 10.97
C ALA A 5 -5.17 -0.39 10.12
N GLU A 6 -5.39 -1.70 10.14
CA GLU A 6 -4.82 -2.61 9.16
C GLU A 6 -5.21 -2.04 7.79
N GLN A 7 -4.28 -1.31 7.17
CA GLN A 7 -4.38 -0.99 5.76
C GLN A 7 -4.22 -2.31 5.03
N SER A 8 -5.33 -3.04 4.91
CA SER A 8 -5.47 -4.18 4.02
C SER A 8 -4.91 -3.76 2.67
N VAL A 9 -3.74 -4.31 2.31
CA VAL A 9 -3.15 -4.14 1.00
C VAL A 9 -4.09 -4.86 0.04
N LYS A 10 -5.06 -4.10 -0.51
CA LYS A 10 -6.05 -4.61 -1.46
C LYS A 10 -5.33 -4.94 -2.77
N MET A 11 -4.93 -6.19 -2.90
CA MET A 11 -4.46 -6.77 -4.15
C MET A 11 -5.57 -6.61 -5.21
N SER A 12 -5.28 -5.92 -6.30
CA SER A 12 -6.28 -5.51 -7.31
C SER A 12 -7.00 -6.68 -7.99
N TYR A 13 -6.40 -7.87 -8.00
CA TYR A 13 -6.96 -9.07 -8.64
C TYR A 13 -7.91 -9.87 -7.75
N LEU A 14 -7.91 -9.66 -6.43
CA LEU A 14 -8.84 -10.31 -5.52
C LEU A 14 -10.11 -9.46 -5.40
N ARG A 15 -11.19 -9.88 -6.09
CA ARG A 15 -12.50 -9.22 -5.95
C ARG A 15 -13.17 -9.70 -4.66
N THR A 16 -12.85 -9.06 -3.55
CA THR A 16 -13.39 -9.40 -2.21
C THR A 16 -14.86 -9.01 -2.04
N SER A 17 -15.39 -8.13 -2.89
CA SER A 17 -16.77 -7.64 -2.82
C SER A 17 -17.28 -7.12 -4.17
N ILE A 18 -18.60 -7.05 -4.30
CA ILE A 18 -19.24 -6.46 -5.49
C ILE A 18 -19.01 -4.95 -5.48
N VAL A 19 -18.30 -4.45 -6.49
CA VAL A 19 -18.04 -3.02 -6.66
C VAL A 19 -19.33 -2.26 -6.98
N SER A 20 -19.74 -1.36 -6.09
CA SER A 20 -20.91 -0.50 -6.30
C SER A 20 -20.69 0.51 -7.43
N HIS A 21 -21.78 0.92 -8.09
CA HIS A 21 -21.73 1.91 -9.16
C HIS A 21 -21.05 3.22 -8.69
N ALA A 22 -21.39 3.69 -7.49
CA ALA A 22 -20.78 4.88 -6.89
C ALA A 22 -19.25 4.74 -6.73
N PHE A 23 -18.74 3.56 -6.39
CA PHE A 23 -17.30 3.33 -6.31
C PHE A 23 -16.63 3.39 -7.70
N LYS A 24 -17.26 2.81 -8.73
CA LYS A 24 -16.77 2.90 -10.12
C LYS A 24 -16.67 4.35 -10.58
N VAL A 25 -17.72 5.14 -10.33
CA VAL A 25 -17.73 6.59 -10.66
C VAL A 25 -16.61 7.33 -9.94
N LYS A 26 -16.41 7.07 -8.63
CA LYS A 26 -15.31 7.68 -7.87
C LYS A 26 -13.92 7.28 -8.40
N CYS A 27 -13.74 6.04 -8.82
CA CYS A 27 -12.50 5.58 -9.44
C CYS A 27 -12.23 6.28 -10.77
N LEU A 28 -13.23 6.36 -11.65
CA LEU A 28 -13.14 7.09 -12.93
C LEU A 28 -12.80 8.57 -12.71
N TYR A 29 -13.47 9.22 -11.74
CA TYR A 29 -13.20 10.61 -11.39
C TYR A 29 -11.76 10.84 -10.91
N LYS A 30 -11.25 9.96 -10.04
CA LYS A 30 -9.85 10.01 -9.57
C LYS A 30 -8.86 9.82 -10.71
N GLN A 31 -9.15 8.93 -11.67
CA GLN A 31 -8.33 8.72 -12.85
C GLN A 31 -8.28 9.98 -13.72
N ALA A 32 -9.44 10.58 -14.04
CA ALA A 32 -9.53 11.80 -14.83
C ALA A 32 -8.76 12.97 -14.21
N LEU A 33 -8.83 13.14 -12.88
CA LEU A 33 -8.05 14.16 -12.19
C LEU A 33 -6.53 13.95 -12.29
N ARG A 34 -6.05 12.69 -12.27
CA ARG A 34 -4.63 12.38 -12.45
C ARG A 34 -4.15 12.63 -13.87
N GLU A 35 -4.98 12.35 -14.86
CA GLU A 35 -4.70 12.64 -16.27
C GLU A 35 -4.55 14.14 -16.50
N LEU A 36 -5.48 14.96 -15.99
CA LEU A 36 -5.39 16.41 -16.10
C LEU A 36 -4.18 16.99 -15.37
N GLN A 37 -3.85 16.45 -14.20
CA GLN A 37 -2.65 16.84 -13.46
C GLN A 37 -1.37 16.60 -14.27
N SER A 38 -1.33 15.57 -15.11
CA SER A 38 -0.19 15.29 -15.99
C SER A 38 -0.10 16.24 -17.18
N TYR A 39 -1.24 16.69 -17.71
CA TYR A 39 -1.30 17.60 -18.86
C TYR A 39 -0.88 19.03 -18.49
N TYR A 40 -1.37 19.54 -17.36
CA TYR A 40 -1.02 20.88 -16.88
C TYR A 40 0.23 20.83 -15.98
N GLN A 41 1.41 20.85 -16.62
CA GLN A 41 2.70 20.79 -15.92
C GLN A 41 3.04 22.09 -15.15
N TYR A 42 2.40 23.23 -15.46
CA TYR A 42 2.64 24.52 -14.82
C TYR A 42 1.60 24.83 -13.74
N ARG A 43 1.98 24.74 -12.47
CA ARG A 43 1.18 25.23 -11.33
C ARG A 43 1.13 26.76 -11.34
N GLN A 44 0.07 27.37 -11.90
CA GLN A 44 -0.45 28.67 -11.41
C GLN A 44 -1.80 29.14 -12.00
N CYS A 45 -2.55 28.33 -12.75
CA CYS A 45 -3.95 28.65 -13.00
C CYS A 45 -4.81 28.08 -11.87
N SER A 46 -5.62 28.92 -11.23
CA SER A 46 -6.47 28.61 -10.09
C SER A 46 -7.18 27.25 -10.26
N ILE A 47 -6.81 26.30 -9.40
CA ILE A 47 -7.29 24.89 -9.42
C ILE A 47 -8.82 24.80 -9.39
N SER A 48 -9.50 25.86 -8.94
CA SER A 48 -10.95 25.98 -8.90
C SER A 48 -11.59 26.11 -10.29
N TYR A 49 -10.96 26.81 -11.24
CA TYR A 49 -11.54 27.06 -12.58
C TYR A 49 -11.43 25.84 -13.51
N ILE A 50 -10.38 25.04 -13.36
CA ILE A 50 -10.15 23.83 -14.17
C ILE A 50 -11.09 22.67 -13.77
N LYS A 51 -11.53 22.62 -12.50
CA LYS A 51 -12.57 21.66 -12.05
C LYS A 51 -13.92 21.93 -12.71
N CYS A 52 -14.22 23.17 -13.10
CA CYS A 52 -15.47 23.52 -13.78
C CYS A 52 -15.51 23.03 -15.24
N ILE A 53 -14.35 22.87 -15.89
CA ILE A 53 -14.26 22.34 -17.28
C ILE A 53 -14.46 20.80 -17.30
N LEU A 54 -14.31 20.13 -16.16
CA LEU A 54 -14.33 18.67 -16.00
C LEU A 54 -15.66 18.00 -16.37
N ALA A 55 -16.77 18.74 -16.32
CA ALA A 55 -18.08 18.21 -16.74
C ALA A 55 -18.17 18.01 -18.27
N ALA A 56 -17.41 18.76 -19.06
CA ALA A 56 -17.46 18.71 -20.52
C ALA A 56 -16.59 17.59 -21.13
N VAL A 57 -15.61 17.07 -20.40
CA VAL A 57 -14.63 16.09 -20.92
C VAL A 57 -15.11 14.63 -20.83
N ILE A 58 -16.25 14.39 -20.16
CA ILE A 58 -16.86 13.05 -20.02
C ILE A 58 -17.23 12.42 -21.39
N ILE A 59 -17.26 13.18 -22.50
CA ILE A 59 -17.64 12.70 -23.84
C ILE A 59 -16.46 12.28 -24.74
N LYS A 60 -15.20 12.68 -24.49
CA LYS A 60 -14.06 12.27 -25.35
C LYS A 60 -13.35 11.02 -24.83
N CYS A 61 -14.07 9.92 -24.91
CA CYS A 61 -13.52 8.60 -25.12
C CYS A 61 -12.68 8.59 -26.41
N SER A 62 -11.35 8.77 -26.35
CA SER A 62 -10.39 8.10 -27.26
C SER A 62 -8.92 8.37 -26.94
N THR A 63 -8.56 9.48 -26.29
CA THR A 63 -7.14 9.78 -26.04
C THR A 63 -6.70 9.25 -24.68
N ARG A 64 -6.43 7.94 -24.61
CA ARG A 64 -5.59 7.39 -23.53
C ARG A 64 -4.18 7.93 -23.75
N CYS A 65 -3.85 9.08 -23.17
CA CYS A 65 -2.46 9.54 -23.10
C CYS A 65 -1.65 8.46 -22.37
N ARG A 66 -0.74 7.81 -23.09
CA ARG A 66 0.03 6.65 -22.63
C ARG A 66 1.09 7.01 -21.57
N SER A 67 1.21 8.30 -21.23
CA SER A 67 2.22 8.88 -20.36
C SER A 67 1.63 9.52 -19.10
N ASN A 68 0.71 8.83 -18.42
CA ASN A 68 0.30 9.24 -17.08
C ASN A 68 1.53 9.19 -16.15
N LYS A 69 1.86 10.33 -15.53
CA LYS A 69 2.98 10.44 -14.58
C LYS A 69 2.73 9.50 -13.40
N CYS A 70 3.46 8.39 -13.37
CA CYS A 70 3.48 7.46 -12.26
C CYS A 70 4.16 8.11 -11.04
N ILE A 71 3.58 7.91 -9.86
CA ILE A 71 4.22 8.30 -8.58
C ILE A 71 5.44 7.39 -8.39
N THR A 72 6.56 7.94 -7.91
CA THR A 72 7.87 7.27 -7.83
C THR A 72 7.80 5.84 -7.28
N ASN A 73 7.14 5.66 -6.14
CA ASN A 73 7.04 4.38 -5.43
C ASN A 73 5.72 3.64 -5.68
N SER A 74 4.85 4.15 -6.56
CA SER A 74 3.64 3.45 -7.00
C SER A 74 4.02 2.34 -7.99
N PRO A 75 3.24 1.25 -8.10
CA PRO A 75 3.42 0.30 -9.19
C PRO A 75 3.49 1.01 -10.55
N GLY A 76 4.52 0.68 -11.35
CA GLY A 76 4.82 1.34 -12.62
C GLY A 76 5.61 2.66 -12.51
N GLY A 77 5.98 3.08 -11.29
CA GLY A 77 6.86 4.21 -11.00
C GLY A 77 8.33 3.92 -11.29
N VAL A 78 9.11 4.98 -11.56
CA VAL A 78 10.57 4.88 -11.82
C VAL A 78 11.34 4.27 -10.64
N ALA A 79 10.86 4.45 -9.41
CA ALA A 79 11.48 3.94 -8.19
C ALA A 79 10.74 2.74 -7.58
N TYR A 80 9.76 2.18 -8.30
CA TYR A 80 8.98 1.05 -7.80
C TYR A 80 9.85 -0.19 -7.65
N GLY A 81 9.87 -0.77 -6.43
CA GLY A 81 10.62 -2.00 -6.15
C GLY A 81 12.15 -1.84 -6.19
N ARG A 82 12.68 -0.59 -6.16
CA ARG A 82 14.14 -0.37 -6.08
C ARG A 82 14.73 -0.85 -4.76
N GLU A 83 14.04 -0.57 -3.66
CA GLU A 83 14.43 -1.01 -2.33
C GLU A 83 13.69 -2.30 -1.99
N VAL A 84 14.45 -3.40 -1.93
CA VAL A 84 13.94 -4.68 -1.43
C VAL A 84 14.10 -4.67 0.08
N THR A 85 12.99 -4.64 0.80
CA THR A 85 12.99 -4.79 2.26
C THR A 85 13.17 -6.27 2.59
N PRO A 86 14.30 -6.68 3.21
CA PRO A 86 14.50 -8.08 3.56
C PRO A 86 13.46 -8.50 4.62
N PRO A 87 12.98 -9.75 4.57
CA PRO A 87 12.01 -10.22 5.54
C PRO A 87 12.65 -10.32 6.94
N ASP A 88 11.83 -10.10 7.97
CA ASP A 88 12.32 -9.94 9.35
C ASP A 88 13.10 -11.17 9.84
N TRP A 89 12.68 -12.39 9.49
CA TRP A 89 13.30 -13.65 9.90
C TRP A 89 14.77 -13.81 9.45
N CYS A 90 15.25 -13.03 8.48
CA CYS A 90 16.65 -13.08 8.03
C CYS A 90 17.64 -12.82 9.18
N LEU A 91 17.24 -11.99 10.14
CA LEU A 91 18.07 -11.63 11.29
C LEU A 91 18.19 -12.75 12.34
N ASP A 92 17.39 -13.81 12.24
CA ASP A 92 17.51 -14.97 13.12
C ASP A 92 18.69 -15.89 12.73
N MET A 93 19.19 -15.75 11.50
CA MET A 93 20.32 -16.52 10.98
C MET A 93 21.70 -15.93 11.35
N TRP A 94 21.74 -14.80 12.06
CA TRP A 94 22.98 -14.09 12.39
C TRP A 94 23.85 -14.84 13.39
N HIS A 95 25.17 -14.76 13.21
CA HIS A 95 26.11 -15.39 14.13
C HIS A 95 26.01 -14.74 15.53
N PRO A 96 26.12 -15.48 16.65
CA PRO A 96 26.03 -14.91 18.00
C PRO A 96 26.92 -13.70 18.26
N ILE A 97 28.11 -13.64 17.64
CA ILE A 97 29.03 -12.50 17.74
C ILE A 97 28.44 -11.24 17.10
N GLU A 98 27.81 -11.35 15.93
CA GLU A 98 27.16 -10.22 15.24
C GLU A 98 25.93 -9.73 16.00
N ARG A 99 25.22 -10.66 16.66
CA ARG A 99 24.09 -10.32 17.53
C ARG A 99 24.54 -9.62 18.81
N ALA A 100 25.66 -10.03 19.38
CA ALA A 100 26.25 -9.43 20.58
C ALA A 100 26.65 -7.97 20.38
N GLN A 101 26.88 -7.53 19.13
CA GLN A 101 27.11 -6.12 18.80
C GLN A 101 25.89 -5.23 19.10
N TYR A 102 24.68 -5.79 19.10
CA TYR A 102 23.43 -5.03 19.21
C TYR A 102 22.48 -5.56 20.30
N PRO A 103 22.89 -5.60 21.57
CA PRO A 103 22.13 -6.27 22.64
C PRO A 103 20.73 -5.66 22.85
N GLU A 104 20.62 -4.33 22.85
CA GLU A 104 19.34 -3.61 23.06
C GLU A 104 18.34 -3.82 21.92
N TYR A 105 18.81 -4.06 20.69
CA TYR A 105 17.94 -4.34 19.56
C TYR A 105 17.33 -5.74 19.67
N PHE A 106 18.16 -6.74 19.99
CA PHE A 106 17.70 -8.12 20.14
C PHE A 106 16.78 -8.30 21.36
N LYS A 107 17.04 -7.62 22.48
CA LYS A 107 16.15 -7.62 23.65
C LYS A 107 14.74 -7.12 23.32
N ARG A 108 14.62 -5.98 22.62
CA ARG A 108 13.32 -5.44 22.17
C ARG A 108 12.64 -6.33 21.13
N ARG A 109 13.43 -7.07 20.37
CA ARG A 109 12.89 -8.01 19.38
C ARG A 109 12.27 -9.22 20.04
N GLU A 110 12.94 -9.81 21.02
CA GLU A 110 12.44 -10.97 21.77
C GLU A 110 11.11 -10.62 22.45
N GLN A 111 11.00 -9.42 23.03
CA GLN A 111 9.73 -8.88 23.54
C GLN A 111 8.62 -8.91 22.47
N ARG A 112 8.89 -8.36 21.28
CA ARG A 112 7.92 -8.36 20.17
C ARG A 112 7.56 -9.76 19.65
N LYS A 113 8.49 -10.72 19.71
CA LYS A 113 8.20 -12.12 19.35
C LYS A 113 7.21 -12.75 20.31
N LEU A 114 7.36 -12.50 21.61
CA LEU A 114 6.43 -12.96 22.64
C LEU A 114 5.05 -12.33 22.44
N GLU A 115 4.98 -11.01 22.26
CA GLU A 115 3.73 -10.29 21.97
C GLU A 115 3.03 -10.84 20.71
N PHE A 116 3.80 -11.21 19.68
CA PHE A 116 3.26 -11.80 18.45
C PHE A 116 2.64 -13.19 18.71
N ILE A 117 3.31 -14.04 19.49
CA ILE A 117 2.79 -15.37 19.87
C ILE A 117 1.51 -15.22 20.69
N GLU A 118 1.47 -14.34 21.68
CA GLU A 118 0.27 -14.06 22.49
C GLU A 118 -0.91 -13.59 21.63
N ASN A 119 -0.65 -12.66 20.70
CA ASN A 119 -1.65 -12.17 19.76
C ASN A 119 -2.12 -13.27 18.78
N TRP A 120 -1.23 -14.18 18.40
CA TRP A 120 -1.56 -15.31 17.54
C TRP A 120 -2.45 -16.33 18.24
N GLU A 121 -2.06 -16.76 19.45
CA GLU A 121 -2.86 -17.67 20.29
C GLU A 121 -4.24 -17.09 20.58
N LYS A 122 -4.32 -15.77 20.80
CA LYS A 122 -5.60 -15.07 20.99
C LYS A 122 -6.49 -15.09 19.74
N LYS A 123 -5.89 -14.95 18.55
CA LYS A 123 -6.64 -14.83 17.29
C LYS A 123 -7.11 -16.17 16.75
N TYR A 124 -6.30 -17.21 16.89
CA TYR A 124 -6.54 -18.51 16.26
C TYR A 124 -6.68 -19.68 17.24
N GLY A 125 -6.42 -19.47 18.54
CA GLY A 125 -6.36 -20.56 19.53
C GLY A 125 -5.08 -21.40 19.42
N LYS A 126 -4.94 -22.38 20.32
CA LYS A 126 -3.91 -23.42 20.21
C LYS A 126 -4.40 -24.51 19.27
N ALA A 127 -3.53 -25.02 18.40
CA ALA A 127 -3.87 -26.16 17.55
C ALA A 127 -4.24 -27.37 18.43
N GLU A 128 -5.30 -28.09 18.05
CA GLU A 128 -5.58 -29.38 18.68
C GLU A 128 -4.41 -30.34 18.43
N PRO A 129 -4.01 -31.14 19.42
CA PRO A 129 -2.91 -32.09 19.23
C PRO A 129 -3.28 -33.07 18.12
N GLU A 130 -2.41 -33.19 17.12
CA GLU A 130 -2.59 -34.12 16.01
C GLU A 130 -2.76 -35.54 16.56
N ALA A 131 -3.93 -36.14 16.37
CA ALA A 131 -4.18 -37.54 16.68
C ALA A 131 -3.45 -38.39 15.61
N HIS A 132 -2.26 -38.88 15.95
CA HIS A 132 -1.53 -39.87 15.17
C HIS A 132 -2.11 -41.28 15.35
#